data_AF-A0A9D1FRE1-F1
#
_entry.id   AF-A0A9D1FRE1-F1
#
_cell.length_a   1.000
_cell.length_b   1.000
_cell.length_c   1.000
_cell.angle_alpha   90.00
_cell.angle_beta   90.00
_cell.angle_gamma   90.00
#
_symmetry.space_group_name_H-M   'P 1'
#
loop_
_entity.id
_entity.type
_entity.pdbx_description
1 polymer ?
#
loop_
_entity_poly.entity_id
_entity_poly.type
_entity_poly.pdbx_seq_one_letter_code
_entity_poly.pdbx_strand_id
1 'polypeptide(L)'
;MTPRASTSSPPVFGEIMPSKTFRLREEEARAAGWIDGLDAVRQAIRLILSVERYEWLIHSWNYGVELRDLFGKPLSFVLPELERRIREALLQDDRITDVRDFTFTPGRGGKVTVAFTVVTVFGELREDKEVTL
;
A
#
# COMPACT_ATOMS: atom_id res chain seq x y z
N MET A 1 -20.83 -35.04 11.96
CA MET A 1 -19.59 -34.41 12.46
C MET A 1 -19.43 -33.08 11.74
N THR A 2 -19.76 -31.97 12.39
CA THR A 2 -19.41 -30.63 11.89
C THR A 2 -18.00 -30.29 12.38
N PRO A 3 -17.09 -29.78 11.53
CA PRO A 3 -15.75 -29.43 11.97
C PRO A 3 -15.85 -28.19 12.87
N ARG A 4 -15.26 -28.29 14.08
CA ARG A 4 -15.07 -27.13 14.94
C ARG A 4 -14.07 -26.20 14.25
N ALA A 5 -14.52 -25.01 13.87
CA ALA A 5 -13.59 -23.92 13.58
C ALA A 5 -12.79 -23.66 14.86
N SER A 6 -11.48 -23.86 14.80
CA SER A 6 -10.56 -23.35 15.80
C SER A 6 -10.69 -21.83 15.77
N THR A 7 -11.45 -21.28 16.72
CA THR A 7 -11.49 -19.84 16.96
C THR A 7 -10.08 -19.42 17.38
N SER A 8 -9.29 -18.94 16.42
CA SER A 8 -8.07 -18.20 16.73
C SER A 8 -8.49 -16.96 17.51
N SER A 9 -7.92 -16.78 18.69
CA SER A 9 -8.07 -15.58 19.50
C SER A 9 -7.86 -14.33 18.63
N PRO A 10 -8.53 -13.20 18.93
CA PRO A 10 -8.20 -11.94 18.28
C PRO A 10 -6.70 -11.67 18.48
N PRO A 11 -5.99 -11.17 17.45
CA PRO A 11 -4.56 -10.92 17.56
C PRO A 11 -4.30 -9.95 18.71
N VAL A 12 -3.34 -10.32 19.56
CA VAL A 12 -2.83 -9.47 20.64
C VAL A 12 -2.07 -8.32 19.99
N PHE A 13 -2.17 -7.10 20.54
CA PHE A 13 -1.39 -5.95 20.07
C PHE A 13 0.10 -6.31 19.95
N GLY A 14 0.61 -6.40 18.71
CA GLY A 14 2.00 -6.75 18.41
C GLY A 14 2.24 -8.07 17.67
N GLU A 15 1.21 -8.87 17.38
CA GLU A 15 1.37 -10.03 16.50
C GLU A 15 1.28 -9.64 15.02
N ILE A 16 2.33 -9.94 14.25
CA ILE A 16 2.35 -9.77 12.79
C ILE A 16 1.26 -10.66 12.19
N MET A 17 0.31 -10.05 11.49
CA MET A 17 -0.77 -10.80 10.86
C MET A 17 -0.24 -11.78 9.80
N PRO A 18 -0.89 -12.95 9.64
CA PRO A 18 -0.49 -13.93 8.64
C PRO A 18 -0.55 -13.32 7.23
N SER A 19 0.52 -13.47 6.46
CA SER A 19 0.67 -12.82 5.15
C SER A 19 -0.08 -13.52 4.01
N LYS A 20 -0.45 -14.79 4.18
CA LYS A 20 -1.05 -15.59 3.11
C LYS A 20 -2.43 -15.07 2.73
N THR A 21 -2.62 -14.74 1.46
CA THR A 21 -3.87 -14.17 0.95
C THR A 21 -4.20 -14.69 -0.45
N PHE A 22 -5.42 -14.41 -0.91
CA PHE A 22 -5.80 -14.69 -2.29
C PHE A 22 -5.04 -13.79 -3.25
N ARG A 23 -4.59 -14.38 -4.35
CA ARG A 23 -3.99 -13.63 -5.46
C ARG A 23 -5.08 -12.91 -6.24
N LEU A 24 -4.96 -11.60 -6.36
CA LEU A 24 -5.75 -10.80 -7.28
C LEU A 24 -5.21 -10.94 -8.70
N ARG A 25 -6.09 -11.26 -9.64
CA ARG A 25 -5.83 -11.26 -11.07
C ARG A 25 -6.62 -10.13 -11.70
N GLU A 26 -6.02 -8.95 -11.75
CA GLU A 26 -6.68 -7.72 -12.22
C GLU A 26 -7.18 -7.84 -13.66
N GLU A 27 -6.37 -8.43 -14.55
CA GLU A 27 -6.74 -8.66 -15.96
C GLU A 27 -8.01 -9.50 -16.12
N GLU A 28 -8.24 -10.41 -15.18
CA GLU A 28 -9.35 -11.36 -15.21
C GLU A 28 -10.48 -10.95 -14.24
N ALA A 29 -10.35 -9.79 -13.58
CA ALA A 29 -11.25 -9.27 -12.55
C ALA A 29 -11.66 -10.31 -11.50
N ARG A 30 -10.73 -11.19 -11.09
CA ARG A 30 -11.02 -12.29 -10.15
C ARG A 30 -9.92 -12.50 -9.12
N ALA A 31 -10.30 -13.05 -7.97
CA ALA A 31 -9.37 -13.56 -6.96
C ALA A 31 -9.26 -15.09 -7.13
N ALA A 32 -8.06 -15.59 -7.44
CA ALA A 32 -7.85 -17.02 -7.66
C ALA A 32 -6.41 -17.45 -7.36
N GLY A 33 -6.28 -18.52 -6.57
CA GLY A 33 -4.98 -19.01 -6.07
C GLY A 33 -4.51 -18.22 -4.85
N TRP A 34 -3.30 -18.54 -4.38
CA TRP A 34 -2.74 -18.00 -3.14
C TRP A 34 -1.38 -17.34 -3.39
N ILE A 35 -1.11 -16.28 -2.64
CA ILE A 35 0.19 -15.61 -2.53
C ILE A 35 0.54 -15.46 -1.05
N ASP A 36 1.83 -15.28 -0.77
CA ASP A 36 2.35 -15.15 0.58
C ASP A 36 3.61 -14.28 0.60
N GLY A 37 4.07 -13.90 1.79
CA GLY A 37 5.30 -13.13 2.00
C GLY A 37 5.38 -11.86 1.14
N LEU A 38 6.49 -11.68 0.43
CA LEU A 38 6.75 -10.51 -0.41
C LEU A 38 5.69 -10.26 -1.49
N ASP A 39 5.13 -11.30 -2.10
CA ASP A 39 4.10 -11.13 -3.14
C ASP A 39 2.79 -10.61 -2.53
N ALA A 40 2.44 -11.08 -1.33
CA ALA A 40 1.27 -10.59 -0.61
C ALA A 40 1.45 -9.13 -0.15
N VAL A 41 2.65 -8.76 0.29
CA VAL A 41 2.99 -7.37 0.62
C VAL A 41 2.92 -6.49 -0.63
N ARG A 42 3.50 -6.92 -1.76
CA ARG A 42 3.42 -6.18 -3.03
C ARG A 42 1.98 -5.90 -3.43
N GLN A 43 1.10 -6.90 -3.32
CA GLN A 43 -0.32 -6.72 -3.58
C GLN A 43 -0.94 -5.69 -2.61
N ALA A 44 -0.61 -5.77 -1.32
CA ALA A 44 -1.11 -4.81 -0.32
C ALA A 44 -0.66 -3.37 -0.59
N ILE A 45 0.62 -3.15 -0.94
CA ILE A 45 1.15 -1.83 -1.33
C ILE A 45 0.33 -1.24 -2.47
N ARG A 46 0.06 -2.04 -3.52
CA ARG A 46 -0.74 -1.58 -4.67
C ARG A 46 -2.16 -1.21 -4.28
N LEU A 47 -2.79 -2.01 -3.42
CA LEU A 47 -4.15 -1.75 -2.93
C LEU A 47 -4.22 -0.52 -2.02
N ILE A 48 -3.23 -0.30 -1.15
CA ILE A 48 -3.18 0.89 -0.27
C ILE A 48 -3.00 2.15 -1.12
N LEU A 49 -2.10 2.11 -2.12
CA LEU A 49 -1.80 3.27 -2.97
C LEU A 49 -2.81 3.49 -4.11
N SER A 50 -3.81 2.62 -4.28
CA SER A 50 -4.89 2.79 -5.26
C SER A 50 -6.16 3.38 -4.66
N VAL A 51 -6.28 3.39 -3.33
CA VAL A 51 -7.43 3.92 -2.62
C VAL A 51 -7.13 5.31 -2.07
N GLU A 52 -7.98 6.28 -2.41
CA GLU A 52 -7.96 7.59 -1.77
C GLU A 52 -8.50 7.45 -0.34
N ARG A 53 -7.73 7.95 0.63
CA ARG A 53 -8.14 7.92 2.03
C ARG A 53 -9.43 8.73 2.24
N TYR A 54 -10.30 8.27 3.15
CA TYR A 54 -11.59 8.86 3.51
C TYR A 54 -12.69 8.82 2.43
N GLU A 55 -12.41 8.29 1.24
CA GLU A 55 -13.41 8.25 0.17
C GLU A 55 -14.49 7.19 0.40
N TRP A 56 -14.11 6.04 0.98
CA TRP A 56 -14.99 4.87 1.07
C TRP A 56 -15.24 4.45 2.52
N LEU A 57 -16.52 4.36 2.92
CA LEU A 57 -16.94 3.97 4.28
C LEU A 57 -16.53 2.56 4.69
N ILE A 58 -16.25 1.67 3.72
CA ILE A 58 -15.82 0.29 3.98
C ILE A 58 -14.38 0.20 4.49
N HIS A 59 -13.60 1.27 4.37
CA HIS A 59 -12.21 1.34 4.78
C HIS A 59 -12.05 2.03 6.13
N SER A 60 -11.03 1.63 6.90
CA SER A 60 -10.65 2.37 8.10
C SER A 60 -10.09 3.75 7.73
N TRP A 61 -10.12 4.67 8.69
CA TRP A 61 -9.58 6.02 8.53
C TRP A 61 -8.07 6.03 8.21
N ASN A 62 -7.37 4.95 8.54
CA ASN A 62 -5.94 4.83 8.30
C ASN A 62 -5.61 4.17 6.94
N TYR A 63 -6.61 3.66 6.21
CA TYR A 63 -6.38 2.95 4.96
C TYR A 63 -6.45 3.88 3.74
N GLY A 64 -5.49 3.72 2.82
CA GLY A 64 -5.37 4.53 1.62
C GLY A 64 -4.32 5.64 1.74
N VAL A 65 -4.14 6.36 0.64
CA VAL A 65 -3.22 7.49 0.51
C VAL A 65 -4.01 8.76 0.15
N GLU A 66 -3.56 9.92 0.60
CA GLU A 66 -4.19 11.21 0.31
C GLU A 66 -3.44 11.84 -0.88
N LEU A 67 -4.01 11.82 -2.08
CA LEU A 67 -3.36 12.35 -3.29
C LEU A 67 -4.15 13.46 -3.98
N ARG A 68 -5.47 13.54 -3.76
CA ARG A 68 -6.37 14.42 -4.52
C ARG A 68 -6.09 15.91 -4.38
N ASP A 69 -5.75 16.36 -3.18
CA ASP A 69 -5.49 17.78 -2.87
C ASP A 69 -4.11 18.26 -3.32
N LEU A 70 -3.27 17.36 -3.86
CA LEU A 70 -1.97 17.69 -4.45
C LEU A 70 -2.11 18.23 -5.89
N PHE A 71 -3.24 17.97 -6.54
CA PHE A 71 -3.50 18.47 -7.88
C PHE A 71 -3.51 20.01 -7.91
N GLY A 72 -2.81 20.59 -8.89
CA GLY A 72 -2.64 22.03 -9.10
C GLY A 72 -1.69 22.71 -8.12
N LYS A 73 -1.01 21.97 -7.23
CA LYS A 73 -0.04 22.53 -6.27
C LYS A 73 1.37 22.63 -6.89
N PRO A 74 2.22 23.55 -6.40
CA PRO A 74 3.60 23.66 -6.88
C PRO A 74 4.42 22.41 -6.51
N LEU A 75 5.32 21.98 -7.40
CA LEU A 75 6.17 20.80 -7.19
C LEU A 75 6.94 20.85 -5.86
N SER A 76 7.43 22.02 -5.45
CA SER A 76 8.14 22.21 -4.18
C SER A 76 7.32 21.80 -2.95
N PHE A 77 5.99 21.84 -3.05
CA PHE A 77 5.07 21.38 -2.01
C PHE A 77 4.69 19.90 -2.23
N VAL A 78 4.44 19.51 -3.47
CA VAL A 78 3.97 18.15 -3.81
C VAL A 78 4.99 17.07 -3.47
N LEU A 79 6.27 17.24 -3.84
CA LEU A 79 7.27 16.18 -3.68
C LEU A 79 7.45 15.73 -2.20
N PRO A 80 7.67 16.64 -1.23
CA PRO A 80 7.78 16.22 0.18
C PRO A 80 6.46 15.65 0.72
N GLU A 81 5.30 16.15 0.28
CA GLU A 81 4.01 15.60 0.69
C GLU A 81 3.75 14.20 0.12
N LEU A 82 4.16 13.92 -1.12
CA LEU A 82 4.09 12.59 -1.71
C LEU A 82 4.92 11.58 -0.91
N GLU A 83 6.16 11.92 -0.57
CA GLU A 83 6.98 11.07 0.28
C GLU A 83 6.30 10.82 1.63
N ARG A 84 5.92 11.90 2.34
CA ARG A 84 5.30 11.81 3.67
C ARG A 84 4.05 10.92 3.64
N ARG A 85 3.14 11.15 2.69
CA ARG A 85 1.84 10.47 2.63
C ARG A 85 1.96 9.01 2.18
N ILE A 86 2.90 8.70 1.27
CA ILE A 86 3.21 7.31 0.91
C ILE A 86 3.77 6.56 2.12
N ARG A 87 4.72 7.15 2.85
CA ARG A 87 5.27 6.56 4.08
C ARG A 87 4.18 6.30 5.11
N GLU A 88 3.37 7.32 5.41
CA GLU A 88 2.29 7.21 6.39
C GLU A 88 1.24 6.16 6.02
N ALA A 89 0.89 6.04 4.73
CA ALA A 89 -0.07 5.05 4.25
C ALA A 89 0.48 3.62 4.35
N LEU A 90 1.73 3.41 3.91
CA LEU A 90 2.33 2.07 3.88
C LEU A 90 2.74 1.57 5.27
N LEU A 91 3.15 2.45 6.18
CA LEU A 91 3.51 2.08 7.56
C LEU A 91 2.29 1.70 8.44
N GLN A 92 1.07 1.77 7.91
CA GLN A 92 -0.10 1.16 8.56
C GLN A 92 -0.15 -0.37 8.40
N ASP A 93 0.59 -0.92 7.43
CA ASP A 93 0.77 -2.36 7.28
C ASP A 93 1.89 -2.82 8.22
N ASP A 94 1.56 -3.65 9.20
CA ASP A 94 2.46 -4.14 10.26
C ASP A 94 3.64 -4.97 9.74
N ARG A 95 3.59 -5.41 8.49
CA ARG A 95 4.68 -6.13 7.82
C ARG A 95 5.74 -5.19 7.23
N ILE A 96 5.42 -3.91 7.05
CA ILE A 96 6.30 -2.87 6.51
C ILE A 96 6.97 -2.13 7.66
N THR A 97 8.30 -2.10 7.67
CA THR A 97 9.09 -1.50 8.75
C THR A 97 9.69 -0.15 8.39
N ASP A 98 9.95 0.10 7.10
CA ASP A 98 10.42 1.39 6.60
C ASP A 98 10.08 1.57 5.12
N VAL A 99 10.05 2.83 4.68
CA VAL A 99 9.93 3.21 3.27
C VAL A 99 10.92 4.34 3.00
N ARG A 100 11.83 4.13 2.05
CA ARG A 100 13.01 4.98 1.84
C ARG A 100 13.42 5.07 0.37
N ASP A 101 14.52 5.77 0.10
CA ASP A 101 15.14 5.92 -1.23
C ASP A 101 14.22 6.51 -2.30
N PHE A 102 13.43 7.52 -1.91
CA PHE A 102 12.50 8.18 -2.82
C PHE A 102 13.24 8.87 -3.97
N THR A 103 12.79 8.57 -5.19
CA THR A 103 13.23 9.21 -6.42
C THR A 103 12.02 9.75 -7.18
N PHE A 104 12.06 11.04 -7.51
CA PHE A 104 10.98 11.73 -8.20
C PHE A 104 11.38 12.00 -9.65
N THR A 105 10.58 11.51 -10.58
CA THR A 105 10.78 11.74 -12.02
C THR A 105 9.59 12.50 -12.57
N PRO A 106 9.76 13.79 -12.92
CA PRO A 106 8.71 14.55 -13.60
C PRO A 106 8.40 13.94 -14.97
N GLY A 107 7.12 13.67 -15.22
CA GLY A 107 6.58 13.19 -16.48
C GLY A 107 5.96 14.31 -17.31
N ARG A 108 5.44 13.95 -18.49
CA ARG A 108 4.65 14.88 -19.32
C ARG A 108 3.23 15.03 -18.77
N GLY A 109 2.64 16.21 -18.97
CA GLY A 109 1.23 16.47 -18.67
C GLY A 109 0.90 16.54 -17.18
N GLY A 110 1.78 17.13 -16.37
CA GLY A 110 1.54 17.29 -14.92
C GLY A 110 1.75 16.02 -14.11
N LYS A 111 2.32 14.95 -14.68
CA LYS A 111 2.53 13.69 -13.96
C LYS A 111 3.87 13.66 -13.26
N VAL A 112 3.95 12.95 -12.13
CA VAL A 112 5.20 12.62 -11.45
C VAL A 112 5.20 11.13 -11.12
N THR A 113 6.29 10.46 -11.47
CA THR A 113 6.54 9.08 -11.04
C THR A 113 7.42 9.12 -9.80
N VAL A 114 6.92 8.50 -8.73
CA VAL A 114 7.64 8.31 -7.46
C VAL A 114 8.07 6.86 -7.36
N ALA A 115 9.38 6.62 -7.33
CA ALA A 115 9.96 5.31 -7.05
C ALA A 115 10.55 5.29 -5.64
N PHE A 116 10.41 4.17 -4.93
CA PHE A 116 10.86 4.02 -3.55
C PHE A 116 11.15 2.55 -3.21
N THR A 117 11.89 2.35 -2.12
CA THR A 117 12.18 1.05 -1.54
C THR A 117 11.33 0.84 -0.30
N VAL A 118 10.57 -0.26 -0.25
CA VAL A 118 9.80 -0.69 0.90
C VAL A 118 10.57 -1.80 1.61
N VAL A 119 10.89 -1.58 2.89
CA VAL A 119 11.56 -2.55 3.75
C VAL A 119 10.51 -3.30 4.55
N THR A 120 10.52 -4.63 4.50
CA THR A 120 9.55 -5.48 5.20
C THR A 120 10.24 -6.57 5.99
N VAL A 121 9.46 -7.22 6.85
CA VAL A 121 9.90 -8.43 7.58
C VAL A 121 10.25 -9.61 6.67
N PHE A 122 9.86 -9.57 5.39
CA PHE A 122 10.16 -10.62 4.40
C PHE A 122 11.29 -10.24 3.43
N GLY A 123 11.82 -9.02 3.51
CA GLY A 123 12.81 -8.48 2.58
C GLY A 123 12.41 -7.11 2.00
N GLU A 124 13.17 -6.65 1.00
CA GLU A 124 12.94 -5.36 0.36
C GLU A 124 12.19 -5.48 -0.97
N LEU A 125 11.33 -4.50 -1.27
CA LEU A 125 10.61 -4.36 -2.53
C LEU A 125 10.90 -2.99 -3.13
N ARG A 126 11.17 -2.94 -4.43
CA ARG A 126 11.22 -1.69 -5.18
C ARG A 126 9.90 -1.52 -5.92
N GLU A 127 9.18 -0.45 -5.60
CA GLU A 127 7.89 -0.14 -6.21
C GLU A 127 7.88 1.31 -6.69
N ASP A 128 6.94 1.61 -7.59
CA ASP A 128 6.73 2.96 -8.11
C ASP A 128 5.24 3.29 -8.23
N LYS A 129 4.93 4.58 -8.24
CA LYS A 129 3.58 5.11 -8.40
C LYS A 129 3.61 6.34 -9.28
N GLU A 130 2.81 6.34 -10.34
CA GLU A 130 2.50 7.55 -11.10
C GLU A 130 1.37 8.32 -10.41
N VAL A 131 1.58 9.60 -10.18
CA VAL A 131 0.58 10.53 -9.65
C VAL A 131 0.38 11.66 -10.66
N THR A 132 -0.88 12.02 -10.91
CA THR A 132 -1.23 13.18 -11.73
C THR A 132 -1.39 14.39 -10.81
N LEU A 133 -0.61 15.43 -11.08
CA LEU A 133 -0.62 16.72 -10.39
C LEU A 133 -1.38 17.77 -11.20
#